data_AF-A0A2A2IJW7-F1
#
_entry.id   AF-A0A2A2IJW7-F1
#
_cell.length_a   1.000
_cell.length_b   1.000
_cell.length_c   1.000
_cell.angle_alpha   90.00
_cell.angle_beta   90.00
_cell.angle_gamma   90.00
#
_symmetry.space_group_name_H-M   'P 1'
#
loop_
_entity.id
_entity.type
_entity.pdbx_description
1 polymer ?
#
loop_
_entity_poly.entity_id
_entity_poly.type
_entity_poly.pdbx_seq_one_letter_code
_entity_poly.pdbx_strand_id
1 'polypeptide(L)'
;MTYVEELQGVHYDELIGGTAVTPIIKNVTLSGVTKDTDLARGTLLALAPTTGKYSVLVKPTGTANDTMIAKAVLAKAVHQDGSGDLVVPVYIAGMFNREKLIVPAEDTVEVHEEELRDVGIYLTSVKA
;
A
#
# COMPACT_ATOMS: atom_id res chain seq x y z
N MET A 1 -12.31 41.51 -17.13
CA MET A 1 -11.81 40.45 -16.23
C MET A 1 -12.54 39.18 -16.58
N THR A 2 -11.93 38.35 -17.42
CA THR A 2 -12.51 37.05 -17.80
C THR A 2 -12.20 36.08 -16.66
N TYR A 3 -13.23 35.62 -15.96
CA TYR A 3 -13.10 34.55 -14.96
C TYR A 3 -13.02 33.23 -15.72
N VAL A 4 -11.92 32.49 -15.54
CA VAL A 4 -11.79 31.10 -15.96
C VAL A 4 -11.89 30.28 -14.68
N GLU A 5 -12.94 29.46 -14.57
CA GLU A 5 -13.04 28.45 -13.53
C GLU A 5 -12.60 27.10 -14.12
N GLU A 6 -11.55 26.52 -13.55
CA GLU A 6 -11.18 25.13 -13.82
C GLU A 6 -12.04 24.23 -12.92
N LEU A 7 -13.01 23.55 -13.52
CA LEU A 7 -13.76 22.49 -12.84
C LEU A 7 -12.88 21.24 -12.75
N GLN A 8 -12.42 20.88 -11.55
CA GLN A 8 -11.78 19.58 -11.32
C GLN A 8 -12.78 18.46 -11.60
N GLY A 9 -12.48 17.62 -12.60
CA GLY A 9 -13.25 16.42 -12.90
C GLY A 9 -13.12 15.36 -11.80
N VAL A 10 -14.10 14.45 -11.75
CA VAL A 10 -14.01 13.26 -10.90
C VAL A 10 -13.24 12.18 -11.66
N HIS A 11 -12.12 11.73 -11.08
CA HIS A 11 -11.30 10.64 -11.61
C HIS A 11 -11.37 9.43 -10.68
N TYR A 12 -11.50 8.24 -11.26
CA TYR A 12 -11.36 6.99 -10.51
C TYR A 12 -9.88 6.76 -10.18
N ASP A 13 -9.59 6.27 -8.98
CA ASP A 13 -8.21 5.91 -8.61
C ASP A 13 -7.73 4.62 -9.29
N GLU A 14 -8.67 3.80 -9.75
CA GLU A 14 -8.45 2.51 -10.42
C GLU A 14 -7.57 1.56 -9.58
N LEU A 15 -7.55 1.67 -8.25
CA LEU A 15 -6.70 0.79 -7.45
C LEU A 15 -7.19 -0.67 -7.50
N ILE A 16 -8.51 -0.86 -7.50
CA ILE A 16 -9.12 -2.19 -7.57
C ILE A 16 -9.13 -2.65 -9.03
N GLY A 17 -8.44 -3.76 -9.29
CA GLY A 17 -8.27 -4.31 -10.63
C GLY A 17 -9.34 -5.31 -11.05
N GLY A 18 -10.21 -5.73 -10.13
CA GLY A 18 -11.32 -6.62 -10.43
C GLY A 18 -12.11 -7.04 -9.20
N THR A 19 -13.24 -7.71 -9.44
CA THR A 19 -14.14 -8.21 -8.37
C THR A 19 -14.06 -9.71 -8.17
N ALA A 20 -13.28 -10.43 -8.99
CA ALA A 20 -13.13 -11.89 -8.92
C ALA A 20 -12.58 -12.37 -7.57
N VAL A 21 -11.71 -11.58 -6.96
CA VAL A 21 -11.26 -11.75 -5.57
C VAL A 21 -11.73 -10.55 -4.77
N THR A 22 -12.71 -10.75 -3.90
CA THR A 22 -13.30 -9.67 -3.11
C THR A 22 -12.27 -9.09 -2.15
N PRO A 23 -12.06 -7.76 -2.15
CA PRO A 23 -11.14 -7.13 -1.21
C PRO A 23 -11.58 -7.31 0.24
N ILE A 24 -10.67 -7.76 1.10
CA ILE A 24 -10.92 -7.90 2.54
C ILE A 24 -10.08 -6.87 3.30
N ILE A 25 -10.73 -6.11 4.18
CA ILE A 25 -10.09 -5.06 4.97
C ILE A 25 -9.90 -5.53 6.41
N LYS A 26 -8.74 -5.25 6.98
CA LYS A 26 -8.41 -5.44 8.40
C LYS A 26 -7.76 -4.18 8.96
N ASN A 27 -8.06 -3.83 10.20
CA ASN A 27 -7.31 -2.80 10.90
C ASN A 27 -6.02 -3.39 11.47
N VAL A 28 -4.90 -2.74 11.19
CA VAL A 28 -3.57 -3.16 11.67
C VAL A 28 -2.83 -1.98 12.26
N THR A 29 -1.84 -2.27 13.09
CA THR A 29 -0.95 -1.25 13.66
C THR A 29 0.29 -1.13 12.79
N LEU A 30 0.49 0.05 12.21
CA LEU A 30 1.75 0.49 11.63
C LEU A 30 2.69 0.94 12.75
N SER A 31 3.87 0.35 12.83
CA SER A 31 4.84 0.70 13.85
C SER A 31 5.77 1.82 13.42
N GLY A 32 6.05 2.75 14.34
CA GLY A 32 7.14 3.72 14.18
C GLY A 32 6.96 4.69 13.02
N VAL A 33 5.72 5.09 12.71
CA VAL A 33 5.46 6.11 11.69
C VAL A 33 5.99 7.46 12.20
N THR A 34 6.80 8.12 11.39
CA THR A 34 7.38 9.43 11.68
C THR A 34 6.31 10.52 11.69
N LYS A 35 6.61 11.61 12.40
CA LYS A 35 5.74 12.78 12.44
C LYS A 35 5.60 13.42 11.06
N ASP A 36 4.40 13.94 10.79
CA ASP A 36 4.02 14.66 9.58
C ASP A 36 4.23 13.82 8.31
N THR A 37 3.91 12.53 8.40
CA THR A 37 4.05 11.58 7.29
C THR A 37 2.68 11.30 6.66
N ASP A 38 2.58 11.59 5.36
CA ASP A 38 1.44 11.24 4.53
C ASP A 38 1.65 9.87 3.89
N LEU A 39 0.69 8.97 4.08
CA LEU A 39 0.64 7.68 3.40
C LEU A 39 -0.57 7.63 2.49
N ALA A 40 -0.31 7.53 1.19
CA ALA A 40 -1.35 7.42 0.18
C ALA A 40 -1.96 6.00 0.14
N ARG A 41 -3.24 5.92 -0.22
CA ARG A 41 -3.93 4.65 -0.50
C ARG A 41 -3.17 3.90 -1.60
N GLY A 42 -3.01 2.58 -1.46
CA GLY A 42 -2.23 1.77 -2.41
C GLY A 42 -0.78 1.52 -1.99
N THR A 43 -0.30 2.13 -0.91
CA THR A 43 1.04 1.85 -0.35
C THR A 43 1.17 0.41 0.11
N LEU A 44 2.22 -0.28 -0.35
CA LEU A 44 2.56 -1.62 0.12
C LEU A 44 3.12 -1.58 1.54
N LEU A 45 2.66 -2.53 2.34
CA LEU A 45 3.04 -2.69 3.73
C LEU A 45 3.67 -4.05 3.94
N ALA A 46 4.78 -4.05 4.65
CA ALA A 46 5.47 -5.25 5.07
C ALA A 46 5.01 -5.67 6.46
N LEU A 47 4.95 -6.97 6.70
CA LEU A 47 4.77 -7.52 8.04
C LEU A 47 6.13 -7.94 8.59
N ALA A 48 6.55 -7.33 9.69
CA ALA A 48 7.74 -7.78 10.39
C ALA A 48 7.41 -9.11 11.12
N PRO A 49 8.07 -10.23 10.81
CA PRO A 49 7.75 -11.57 11.35
C PRO A 49 8.03 -11.68 12.84
N THR A 50 8.99 -10.89 13.35
CA THR A 50 9.45 -10.94 14.73
C THR A 50 8.52 -10.17 15.67
N THR A 51 7.93 -9.06 15.20
CA THR A 51 7.07 -8.20 16.01
C THR A 51 5.59 -8.38 15.70
N GLY A 52 5.24 -8.95 14.55
CA GLY A 52 3.87 -9.05 14.05
C GLY A 52 3.24 -7.69 13.71
N LYS A 53 4.04 -6.62 13.69
CA LYS A 53 3.59 -5.26 13.34
C LYS A 53 3.84 -4.97 11.87
N TYR A 54 3.02 -4.11 11.30
CA TYR A 54 3.19 -3.66 9.93
C TYR A 54 4.11 -2.43 9.88
N SER A 55 4.83 -2.27 8.79
CA SER A 55 5.56 -1.06 8.45
C SER A 55 5.37 -0.73 6.97
N VAL A 56 5.66 0.51 6.60
CA VAL A 56 5.82 0.85 5.17
C VAL A 56 6.90 -0.05 4.60
N LEU A 57 6.63 -0.65 3.45
CA LEU A 57 7.60 -1.48 2.75
C LEU A 57 8.87 -0.64 2.51
N VAL A 58 10.03 -1.22 2.77
CA VAL A 58 11.33 -0.61 2.46
C VAL A 58 12.15 -1.67 1.73
N LYS A 59 12.91 -1.24 0.73
CA LYS A 59 13.82 -2.14 0.03
C LYS A 59 14.86 -2.68 1.03
N PRO A 60 15.11 -3.99 1.09
CA PRO A 60 16.11 -4.54 1.99
C PRO A 60 17.53 -4.09 1.58
N THR A 61 18.21 -3.33 2.45
CA THR A 61 19.56 -2.77 2.19
C THR A 61 20.71 -3.55 2.87
N GLY A 62 20.51 -4.81 3.29
CA GLY A 62 21.59 -5.60 3.89
C GLY A 62 21.15 -6.98 4.39
N THR A 63 22.12 -7.78 4.87
CA THR A 63 21.96 -9.18 5.35
C THR A 63 21.07 -9.34 6.59
N ALA A 64 20.64 -8.23 7.21
CA ALA A 64 19.78 -8.22 8.40
C ALA A 64 18.33 -7.76 8.12
N ASN A 65 18.01 -7.38 6.89
CA ASN A 65 16.67 -6.94 6.48
C ASN A 65 15.83 -8.09 5.92
N ASP A 66 15.99 -9.27 6.49
CA ASP A 66 15.57 -10.56 5.95
C ASP A 66 14.04 -10.76 5.94
N THR A 67 13.22 -9.73 6.14
CA THR A 67 11.78 -9.96 6.33
C THR A 67 10.86 -8.74 6.23
N MET A 68 11.13 -7.84 5.29
CA MET A 68 10.13 -6.86 4.87
C MET A 68 9.32 -7.44 3.70
N ILE A 69 8.60 -8.54 3.96
CA ILE A 69 7.79 -9.26 2.97
C ILE A 69 6.46 -8.50 2.80
N ALA A 70 6.09 -8.19 1.57
CA ALA A 70 4.83 -7.49 1.30
C ALA A 70 3.65 -8.40 1.68
N LYS A 71 2.76 -7.90 2.55
CA LYS A 71 1.63 -8.69 3.08
C LYS A 71 0.31 -7.92 3.12
N ALA A 72 0.33 -6.61 2.85
CA ALA A 72 -0.90 -5.81 2.82
C ALA A 72 -0.76 -4.55 1.95
N VAL A 73 -1.89 -3.96 1.60
CA VAL A 73 -2.00 -2.69 0.86
C VAL A 73 -2.79 -1.69 1.70
N LEU A 74 -2.31 -0.45 1.85
CA LEU A 74 -3.04 0.57 2.59
C LEU A 74 -4.40 0.90 1.94
N ALA A 75 -5.49 0.74 2.68
CA ALA A 75 -6.84 0.85 2.14
C ALA A 75 -7.40 2.28 2.11
N LYS A 76 -6.84 3.17 2.95
CA LYS A 76 -7.23 4.58 3.05
C LYS A 76 -5.99 5.43 3.23
N ALA A 77 -5.95 6.60 2.58
CA ALA A 77 -4.91 7.58 2.84
C ALA A 77 -4.97 8.04 4.31
N VAL A 78 -3.82 8.16 4.95
CA VAL A 78 -3.70 8.61 6.34
C VAL A 78 -2.58 9.63 6.45
N HIS A 79 -2.78 10.58 7.37
CA HIS A 79 -1.75 11.51 7.82
C HIS A 79 -1.39 11.15 9.25
N GLN A 80 -0.10 11.16 9.56
CA GLN A 80 0.40 10.94 10.92
C GLN A 80 0.84 12.27 11.53
N ASP A 81 0.06 12.81 12.47
CA ASP A 81 0.35 14.10 13.13
C ASP A 81 1.46 14.01 14.21
N GLY A 82 1.79 12.80 14.68
CA GLY A 82 2.72 12.54 15.79
C GLY A 82 3.79 11.52 15.43
N SER A 83 4.61 11.08 16.38
CA SER A 83 5.50 9.93 16.17
C SER A 83 5.01 8.71 16.94
N GLY A 84 5.05 7.54 16.31
CA GLY A 84 4.72 6.28 16.96
C GLY A 84 3.82 5.37 16.14
N ASP A 85 3.10 4.52 16.85
CA ASP A 85 2.24 3.50 16.26
C ASP A 85 0.92 4.13 15.77
N LEU A 86 0.48 3.77 14.56
CA LEU A 86 -0.75 4.25 13.93
C LEU A 86 -1.65 3.09 13.53
N VAL A 87 -2.93 3.11 13.92
CA VAL A 87 -3.90 2.10 13.50
C VAL A 87 -4.52 2.51 12.17
N VAL A 88 -4.38 1.66 11.15
CA VAL A 88 -4.83 1.94 9.79
C VAL A 88 -5.62 0.77 9.19
N PRO A 89 -6.59 1.04 8.31
CA PRO A 89 -7.25 0.00 7.53
C PRO A 89 -6.36 -0.42 6.34
N VAL A 90 -6.19 -1.73 6.17
CA VAL A 90 -5.39 -2.31 5.08
C VAL A 90 -6.16 -3.43 4.39
N TYR A 91 -5.90 -3.62 3.11
CA TYR A 91 -6.31 -4.80 2.37
C TYR A 91 -5.36 -5.95 2.66
N ILE A 92 -5.93 -7.08 3.04
CA ILE A 92 -5.19 -8.34 3.26
C ILE A 92 -5.42 -9.36 2.14
N ALA A 93 -6.40 -9.11 1.28
CA ALA A 93 -6.73 -9.90 0.10
C ALA A 93 -7.45 -9.00 -0.92
N GLY A 94 -7.45 -9.39 -2.20
CA GLY A 94 -8.15 -8.67 -3.27
C GLY A 94 -7.40 -8.70 -4.59
N MET A 95 -7.97 -8.09 -5.62
CA MET A 95 -7.35 -7.92 -6.94
C MET A 95 -7.04 -6.44 -7.21
N PHE A 96 -5.77 -6.12 -7.50
CA PHE A 96 -5.26 -4.75 -7.58
C PHE A 96 -4.57 -4.48 -8.91
N ASN A 97 -4.67 -3.23 -9.38
CA ASN A 97 -3.93 -2.77 -10.54
C ASN A 97 -2.48 -2.46 -10.16
N ARG A 98 -1.53 -3.16 -10.79
CA ARG A 98 -0.09 -3.03 -10.50
C ARG A 98 0.39 -1.59 -10.59
N GLU A 99 -0.11 -0.84 -11.56
CA GLU A 99 0.30 0.55 -11.84
C GLU A 99 -0.19 1.56 -10.79
N LYS A 100 -1.10 1.15 -9.90
CA LYS A 100 -1.66 2.00 -8.85
C LYS A 100 -1.14 1.65 -7.45
N LEU A 101 -0.33 0.60 -7.33
CA LEU A 101 0.35 0.27 -6.09
C LEU A 101 1.55 1.20 -5.91
N ILE A 102 1.80 1.57 -4.65
CA ILE A 102 2.90 2.48 -4.29
C ILE A 102 3.95 1.66 -3.56
N VAL A 103 5.15 1.64 -4.14
CA VAL A 103 6.34 0.98 -3.61
C VAL A 103 7.44 2.02 -3.40
N PRO A 104 8.47 1.71 -2.58
CA PRO A 104 9.65 2.56 -2.46
C PRO A 104 10.29 2.83 -3.82
N ALA A 105 10.87 4.02 -3.99
CA ALA A 105 11.45 4.45 -5.27
C ALA A 105 12.57 3.52 -5.80
N GLU A 106 13.19 2.73 -4.94
CA GLU A 106 14.24 1.78 -5.32
C GLU A 106 13.73 0.36 -5.57
N ASP A 107 12.43 0.11 -5.42
CA ASP A 107 11.81 -1.21 -5.52
C ASP A 107 10.78 -1.29 -6.64
N THR A 108 10.34 -2.50 -6.98
CA THR A 108 9.29 -2.70 -8.00
C THR A 108 8.20 -3.64 -7.51
N VAL A 109 6.99 -3.52 -8.04
CA VAL A 109 5.87 -4.37 -7.60
C VAL A 109 6.09 -5.83 -8.03
N GLU A 110 6.80 -6.05 -9.13
CA GLU A 110 7.08 -7.36 -9.70
C GLU A 110 7.84 -8.28 -8.74
N VAL A 111 8.76 -7.74 -7.93
CA VAL A 111 9.53 -8.56 -6.99
C VAL A 111 8.69 -9.05 -5.81
N HIS A 112 7.55 -8.41 -5.54
CA HIS A 112 6.65 -8.74 -4.43
C HIS A 112 5.42 -9.56 -4.86
N GLU A 113 5.27 -9.85 -6.15
CA GLU A 113 4.03 -10.44 -6.67
C GLU A 113 3.73 -11.82 -6.06
N GLU A 114 4.72 -12.70 -5.95
CA GLU A 114 4.52 -14.02 -5.33
C GLU A 114 4.24 -13.89 -3.82
N GLU A 115 4.91 -12.94 -3.14
CA GLU A 115 4.70 -12.67 -1.71
C GLU A 115 3.27 -12.21 -1.39
N LEU A 116 2.70 -11.40 -2.29
CA LEU A 116 1.33 -10.91 -2.25
C LEU A 116 0.33 -12.02 -2.61
N ARG A 117 0.67 -12.89 -3.56
CA ARG A 117 -0.17 -14.02 -3.95
C ARG A 117 -0.37 -15.01 -2.80
N ASP A 118 0.66 -15.22 -1.98
CA ASP A 118 0.60 -16.08 -0.78
C ASP A 118 -0.45 -15.62 0.24
N VAL A 119 -0.78 -14.33 0.27
CA VAL A 119 -1.82 -13.77 1.17
C VAL A 119 -3.16 -13.54 0.48
N GLY A 120 -3.29 -13.92 -0.80
CA GLY A 120 -4.53 -13.71 -1.56
C GLY A 120 -4.67 -12.31 -2.14
N ILE A 121 -3.56 -11.59 -2.30
CA ILE A 121 -3.50 -10.34 -3.06
C ILE A 121 -3.01 -10.66 -4.46
N TYR A 122 -3.87 -10.42 -5.45
CA TYR A 122 -3.61 -10.70 -6.85
C TYR A 122 -3.41 -9.41 -7.62
N LEU A 123 -2.49 -9.45 -8.59
CA LEU A 123 -2.19 -8.30 -9.43
C LEU A 123 -2.76 -8.49 -10.82
N THR A 124 -3.22 -7.40 -11.40
CA THR A 124 -3.57 -7.27 -12.81
C THR A 124 -2.92 -6.01 -13.36
N SER A 125 -2.92 -5.86 -14.67
CA SER A 125 -2.44 -4.65 -15.33
C SER A 125 -3.59 -3.99 -16.08
N VAL A 126 -3.63 -2.66 -16.02
CA VAL A 126 -4.52 -1.85 -16.88
C VAL A 126 -3.86 -1.58 -18.23
N LYS A 127 -2.55 -1.80 -18.33
CA LYS A 127 -1.79 -1.63 -19.58
C LYS A 127 -1.78 -2.96 -20.33
N ALA A 128 -2.15 -2.90 -21.60
CA ALA A 128 -2.09 -4.03 -22.52
C ALA A 128 -0.64 -4.40 -22.88
#